data_AF-A0A521LP54-F1
#
_entry.id   AF-A0A521LP54-F1
#
_cell.length_a   1.000
_cell.length_b   1.000
_cell.length_c   1.000
_cell.angle_alpha   90.00
_cell.angle_beta   90.00
_cell.angle_gamma   90.00
#
_symmetry.space_group_name_H-M   'P 1'
#
loop_
_entity.id
_entity.type
_entity.pdbx_description
1 polymer ?
#
loop_
_entity_poly.entity_id
_entity_poly.type
_entity_poly.pdbx_seq_one_letter_code
_entity_poly.pdbx_strand_id
1 'polypeptide(L)'
;MTAPPPRPLKRLGQHFLIDPNIVRKIVVLAALRPEETVLEIGPGRGVLTRALCAAAKTVIAVELDQQLVAYLQETLGDCRNLDLRAGDALKFSYDALPDGAVVVANLPYNVSTPVLFRLLAARERIDRMVLMLQTEVARRLVAQPATADYGILSV
;
A
#
# COMPACT_ATOMS: atom_id res chain seq x y z
N MET A 1 20.99 -1.48 18.92
CA MET A 1 20.78 -2.77 18.22
C MET A 1 19.33 -2.79 17.81
N THR A 2 19.03 -2.72 16.52
CA THR A 2 17.65 -2.74 16.01
C THR A 2 16.98 -4.06 16.32
N ALA A 3 15.73 -4.03 16.79
CA ALA A 3 14.96 -5.25 17.05
C ALA A 3 14.87 -6.13 15.78
N PRO A 4 14.87 -7.47 15.90
CA PRO A 4 14.69 -8.34 14.75
C PRO A 4 13.33 -8.07 14.08
N PRO A 5 13.23 -8.18 12.75
CA PRO A 5 11.99 -7.85 12.04
C PRO A 5 10.85 -8.77 12.48
N PRO A 6 9.65 -8.24 12.77
CA PRO A 6 8.49 -9.04 13.18
C PRO A 6 8.19 -10.18 12.22
N ARG A 7 7.71 -11.30 12.78
CA ARG A 7 7.30 -12.48 12.00
C ARG A 7 5.90 -12.26 11.42
N PRO A 8 5.61 -12.80 10.23
CA PRO A 8 4.30 -12.62 9.62
C PRO A 8 3.20 -13.28 10.45
N LEU A 9 2.13 -12.53 10.70
CA LEU A 9 0.90 -12.99 11.32
C LEU A 9 -0.05 -13.53 10.24
N LYS A 10 -0.22 -14.86 10.20
CA LYS A 10 -1.12 -15.53 9.23
C LYS A 10 -2.54 -14.95 9.24
N ARG A 11 -3.07 -14.62 10.43
CA ARG A 11 -4.42 -14.04 10.59
C ARG A 11 -4.59 -12.68 9.91
N LEU A 12 -3.50 -11.94 9.69
CA LEU A 12 -3.49 -10.64 9.03
C LEU A 12 -3.13 -10.75 7.53
N GLY A 13 -2.95 -11.96 6.99
CA GLY A 13 -2.60 -12.15 5.58
C GLY A 13 -1.27 -11.50 5.18
N GLN A 14 -0.33 -11.38 6.11
CA GLN A 14 0.95 -10.70 5.87
C GLN A 14 1.86 -11.51 4.95
N HIS A 15 2.17 -10.95 3.79
CA HIS A 15 3.18 -11.43 2.85
C HIS A 15 4.17 -10.31 2.58
N PHE A 16 5.37 -10.41 3.16
CA PHE A 16 6.35 -9.33 3.07
C PHE A 16 7.10 -9.37 1.74
N LEU A 17 7.17 -8.20 1.09
CA LEU A 17 7.99 -7.99 -0.09
C LEU A 17 9.48 -8.01 0.31
N ILE A 18 10.26 -8.89 -0.32
CA ILE A 18 11.69 -9.06 -0.03
C ILE A 18 12.59 -8.86 -1.25
N ASP A 19 12.02 -8.86 -2.47
CA ASP A 19 12.80 -8.75 -3.71
C ASP A 19 12.98 -7.28 -4.10
N PRO A 20 14.22 -6.74 -4.06
CA PRO A 20 14.49 -5.35 -4.42
C PRO A 20 14.19 -5.03 -5.90
N ASN A 21 14.23 -6.01 -6.80
CA ASN A 21 13.89 -5.80 -8.20
C ASN A 21 12.39 -5.52 -8.37
N ILE A 22 11.54 -6.20 -7.58
CA ILE A 22 10.10 -5.96 -7.59
C ILE A 22 9.80 -4.58 -7.00
N VAL A 23 10.46 -4.20 -5.90
CA VAL A 23 10.34 -2.86 -5.32
C VAL A 23 10.68 -1.78 -6.35
N ARG A 24 11.82 -1.92 -7.05
CA ARG A 24 12.23 -1.01 -8.11
C ARG A 24 11.18 -0.93 -9.22
N LYS A 25 10.64 -2.07 -9.68
CA LYS A 25 9.59 -2.09 -10.71
C LYS A 25 8.33 -1.36 -10.24
N ILE A 26 7.89 -1.58 -9.00
CA ILE A 26 6.73 -0.89 -8.42
C ILE A 26 6.95 0.62 -8.42
N VAL A 27 8.11 1.10 -7.96
CA VAL A 27 8.42 2.54 -7.91
C VAL A 27 8.48 3.15 -9.31
N VAL A 28 9.05 2.45 -10.29
CA VAL A 28 9.07 2.89 -11.70
C VAL A 28 7.66 2.98 -12.27
N LEU A 29 6.81 1.97 -12.05
CA LEU A 29 5.42 1.97 -12.50
C LEU A 29 4.59 3.06 -11.82
N ALA A 30 4.88 3.37 -10.56
CA ALA A 30 4.24 4.46 -9.84
C ALA A 30 4.54 5.83 -10.45
N ALA A 31 5.64 5.97 -11.21
CA ALA A 31 6.02 7.18 -11.92
C ALA A 31 5.92 8.45 -11.03
N LEU A 32 6.37 8.32 -9.78
CA LEU A 32 6.21 9.35 -8.75
C LEU A 32 6.96 10.63 -9.12
N ARG A 33 6.30 11.77 -8.89
CA ARG A 33 6.89 13.09 -8.99
C ARG A 33 7.34 13.57 -7.60
N PRO A 34 8.45 14.32 -7.49
CA PRO A 34 9.02 14.73 -6.20
C PRO A 34 8.08 15.56 -5.31
N GLU A 35 7.03 16.15 -5.87
CA GLU A 35 6.02 16.96 -5.18
C GLU A 35 4.82 16.14 -4.66
N GLU A 36 4.68 14.88 -5.07
CA GLU A 36 3.50 14.06 -4.79
C GLU A 36 3.49 13.50 -3.37
N THR A 37 2.27 13.32 -2.85
CA THR A 37 1.99 12.56 -1.63
C THR A 37 1.59 11.14 -2.02
N VAL A 38 2.25 10.15 -1.40
CA VAL A 38 1.98 8.74 -1.60
C VAL A 38 1.28 8.17 -0.37
N LEU A 39 0.20 7.43 -0.58
CA LEU A 39 -0.40 6.54 0.42
C LEU A 39 0.11 5.11 0.22
N GLU A 40 0.69 4.54 1.25
CA GLU A 40 1.02 3.12 1.35
C GLU A 40 0.12 2.44 2.40
N ILE A 41 -0.49 1.32 2.01
CA ILE A 41 -1.33 0.50 2.90
C ILE A 41 -0.58 -0.79 3.20
N GLY A 42 -0.38 -1.07 4.48
CA GLY A 42 0.35 -2.26 4.93
C GLY A 42 1.83 -2.21 4.55
N PRO A 43 2.60 -1.23 5.07
CA PRO A 43 4.05 -1.10 4.79
C PRO A 43 4.87 -2.32 5.18
N GLY A 44 4.34 -3.18 6.08
CA GLY A 44 5.02 -4.41 6.45
C GLY A 44 6.36 -4.09 7.13
N ARG A 45 7.44 -4.64 6.59
CA ARG A 45 8.82 -4.39 7.07
C ARG A 45 9.46 -3.11 6.50
N GLY A 46 8.72 -2.32 5.73
CA GLY A 46 9.18 -0.99 5.28
C GLY A 46 10.07 -1.00 4.05
N VAL A 47 10.20 -2.14 3.36
CA VAL A 47 11.06 -2.26 2.15
C VAL A 47 10.55 -1.36 1.03
N LEU A 48 9.25 -1.35 0.78
CA LEU A 48 8.63 -0.46 -0.20
C LEU A 48 8.59 0.98 0.33
N THR A 49 8.18 1.18 1.58
CA THR A 49 8.15 2.48 2.26
C THR A 49 9.44 3.27 2.10
N ARG A 50 10.60 2.65 2.31
CA ARG A 50 11.91 3.30 2.15
C ARG A 50 12.13 3.80 0.71
N ALA A 51 11.76 2.98 -0.28
CA ALA A 51 11.89 3.36 -1.68
C ALA A 51 10.92 4.50 -2.05
N LEU A 52 9.71 4.50 -1.49
CA LEU A 52 8.74 5.59 -1.66
C LEU A 52 9.23 6.90 -1.02
N CYS A 53 9.81 6.83 0.18
CA CYS A 53 10.35 8.00 0.86
C CYS A 53 11.48 8.68 0.08
N ALA A 54 12.23 7.91 -0.72
CA ALA A 54 13.27 8.45 -1.60
C ALA A 54 12.72 9.10 -2.88
N ALA A 55 11.46 8.85 -3.26
CA ALA A 55 10.88 9.25 -4.54
C ALA A 55 9.76 10.30 -4.43
N ALA A 56 9.14 10.45 -3.25
CA ALA A 56 7.97 11.30 -3.05
C ALA A 56 8.22 12.43 -2.02
N LYS A 57 7.39 13.48 -2.07
CA LYS A 57 7.42 14.58 -1.09
C LYS A 57 7.02 14.10 0.30
N THR A 58 5.99 13.27 0.36
CA THR A 58 5.38 12.79 1.60
C THR A 58 4.90 11.37 1.39
N VAL A 59 5.16 10.49 2.35
CA VAL A 59 4.64 9.13 2.38
C VAL A 59 3.76 8.99 3.60
N ILE A 60 2.48 8.72 3.40
CA ILE A 60 1.54 8.35 4.46
C ILE A 60 1.47 6.83 4.45
N ALA A 61 1.86 6.18 5.55
CA ALA A 61 1.81 4.72 5.67
C ALA A 61 0.80 4.29 6.73
N VAL A 62 -0.14 3.40 6.40
CA VAL A 62 -1.15 2.88 7.34
C VAL A 62 -0.85 1.44 7.68
N GLU A 63 -0.57 1.16 8.95
CA GLU A 63 -0.24 -0.19 9.45
C GLU A 63 -1.12 -0.58 10.64
N LEU A 64 -1.70 -1.78 10.56
CA LEU A 64 -2.60 -2.31 11.58
C LEU A 64 -1.84 -3.03 12.70
N ASP A 65 -0.73 -3.67 12.35
CA ASP A 65 0.08 -4.45 13.30
C ASP A 65 0.99 -3.54 14.12
N GLN A 66 0.67 -3.41 15.41
CA GLN A 66 1.43 -2.58 16.36
C GLN A 66 2.90 -2.99 16.48
N GLN A 67 3.24 -4.27 16.25
CA GLN A 67 4.65 -4.70 16.26
C GLN A 67 5.41 -4.16 15.06
N LEU A 68 4.76 -4.10 13.89
CA LEU A 68 5.34 -3.50 12.68
C LEU A 68 5.40 -1.99 12.79
N VAL A 69 4.39 -1.33 13.39
CA VAL A 69 4.45 0.11 13.67
C VAL A 69 5.69 0.46 14.48
N ALA A 70 5.91 -0.22 15.61
CA ALA A 70 7.08 0.02 16.46
C ALA A 70 8.40 -0.24 15.70
N TYR A 71 8.45 -1.33 14.92
CA TYR A 71 9.60 -1.67 14.10
C TYR A 71 9.89 -0.60 13.03
N LEU A 72 8.88 -0.07 12.35
CA LEU A 72 9.02 0.96 11.31
C LEU A 72 9.47 2.29 11.92
N GLN A 73 8.96 2.67 13.10
CA GLN A 73 9.41 3.86 13.82
C GLN A 73 10.91 3.80 14.14
N GLU A 74 11.41 2.63 14.55
CA GLU A 74 12.83 2.44 14.84
C GLU A 74 13.68 2.43 13.55
N THR A 75 13.23 1.73 12.51
CA THR A 75 14.06 1.43 11.33
C THR A 75 13.97 2.44 10.20
N LEU A 76 12.89 3.23 10.15
CA LEU A 76 12.66 4.28 9.15
C LEU A 76 12.74 5.70 9.74
N GLY A 77 13.36 5.87 10.91
CA GLY A 77 13.52 7.20 11.54
C GLY A 77 14.32 8.20 10.71
N ASP A 78 15.08 7.74 9.71
CA ASP A 78 15.78 8.56 8.73
C ASP A 78 14.85 9.10 7.62
N CYS A 79 13.70 8.48 7.41
CA CYS A 79 12.68 8.90 6.45
C CYS A 79 11.84 10.06 7.02
N ARG A 80 12.41 11.27 7.01
CA ARG A 80 11.78 12.47 7.61
C ARG A 80 10.44 12.89 6.99
N ASN A 81 10.13 12.36 5.80
CA ASN A 81 8.88 12.58 5.07
C ASN A 81 7.84 11.47 5.26
N LEU A 82 8.06 10.54 6.20
CA LEU A 82 7.14 9.48 6.54
C LEU A 82 6.15 9.91 7.64
N ASP A 83 4.87 9.90 7.31
CA ASP A 83 3.73 9.97 8.24
C ASP A 83 3.20 8.54 8.46
N LEU A 84 3.73 7.87 9.49
CA LEU A 84 3.31 6.52 9.87
C LEU A 84 2.10 6.55 10.81
N ARG A 85 0.98 6.00 10.36
CA ARG A 85 -0.29 5.96 11.07
C ARG A 85 -0.63 4.54 11.48
N ALA A 86 -0.65 4.29 12.79
CA ALA A 86 -1.17 3.05 13.34
C ALA A 86 -2.69 3.00 13.17
N GLY A 87 -3.21 2.08 12.37
CA GLY A 87 -4.63 2.03 12.09
C GLY A 87 -5.07 0.97 11.08
N ASP A 88 -6.38 0.78 11.02
CA ASP A 88 -7.04 -0.10 10.07
C ASP A 88 -7.31 0.66 8.76
N ALA A 89 -6.78 0.17 7.64
CA ALA A 89 -7.00 0.75 6.32
C ALA A 89 -8.48 0.81 5.94
N LEU A 90 -9.34 -0.07 6.45
CA LEU A 90 -10.78 -0.01 6.20
C LEU A 90 -11.46 1.17 6.92
N LYS A 91 -10.86 1.67 8.00
CA LYS A 91 -11.34 2.80 8.80
C LYS A 91 -10.59 4.10 8.50
N PHE A 92 -9.56 4.04 7.68
CA PHE A 92 -8.81 5.20 7.26
C PHE A 92 -9.72 6.19 6.50
N SER A 93 -9.50 7.49 6.76
CA SER A 93 -10.24 8.59 6.14
C SER A 93 -9.58 9.01 4.83
N TYR A 94 -9.89 8.30 3.75
CA TYR A 94 -9.34 8.56 2.42
C TYR A 94 -9.72 9.94 1.88
N ASP A 95 -10.86 10.50 2.31
CA ASP A 95 -11.29 11.86 1.92
C ASP A 95 -10.38 12.98 2.45
N ALA A 96 -9.54 12.66 3.46
CA ALA A 96 -8.55 13.58 4.00
C ALA A 96 -7.22 13.56 3.22
N LEU A 97 -7.12 12.75 2.15
CA LEU A 97 -5.96 12.79 1.27
C LEU A 97 -5.91 14.11 0.48
N PRO A 98 -4.71 14.64 0.20
CA PRO A 98 -4.57 15.76 -0.71
C PRO A 98 -5.04 15.35 -2.11
N ASP A 99 -5.51 16.33 -2.89
CA ASP A 99 -5.86 16.11 -4.29
C ASP A 99 -4.63 15.66 -5.08
N GLY A 100 -4.82 14.65 -5.93
CA GLY A 100 -3.76 14.07 -6.74
C GLY A 100 -2.84 13.12 -5.96
N ALA A 101 -3.30 12.56 -4.84
CA ALA A 101 -2.54 11.54 -4.11
C ALA A 101 -2.31 10.29 -4.98
N VAL A 102 -1.18 9.64 -4.79
CA VAL A 102 -0.84 8.38 -5.48
C VAL A 102 -0.90 7.25 -4.46
N VAL A 103 -1.53 6.12 -4.81
CA VAL A 103 -1.58 4.96 -3.91
C VAL A 103 -0.62 3.90 -4.41
N VAL A 104 0.33 3.49 -3.56
CA VAL A 104 1.31 2.45 -3.90
C VAL A 104 1.36 1.46 -2.75
N ALA A 105 0.96 0.21 -2.98
CA ALA A 105 0.85 -0.76 -1.90
C ALA A 105 1.05 -2.20 -2.36
N ASN A 106 1.68 -3.01 -1.49
CA ASN A 106 1.54 -4.46 -1.50
C ASN A 106 0.38 -4.85 -0.58
N LEU A 107 -0.83 -4.95 -1.12
CA LEU A 107 -2.02 -5.03 -0.29
C LEU A 107 -2.10 -6.36 0.48
N PRO A 108 -2.50 -6.33 1.77
CA PRO A 108 -2.74 -7.56 2.53
C PRO A 108 -3.88 -8.36 1.88
N TYR A 109 -3.64 -9.64 1.65
CA TYR A 109 -4.51 -10.46 0.80
C TYR A 109 -5.91 -10.65 1.39
N ASN A 110 -6.01 -10.75 2.72
CA ASN A 110 -7.27 -10.95 3.43
C ASN A 110 -8.23 -9.75 3.37
N VAL A 111 -7.74 -8.53 3.10
CA VAL A 111 -8.55 -7.31 3.06
C VAL A 111 -8.38 -6.52 1.75
N SER A 112 -7.71 -7.08 0.76
CA SER A 112 -7.44 -6.42 -0.52
C SER A 112 -8.70 -5.89 -1.22
N THR A 113 -9.73 -6.73 -1.36
CA THR A 113 -11.02 -6.37 -1.97
C THR A 113 -11.75 -5.22 -1.25
N PRO A 114 -12.04 -5.28 0.06
CA PRO A 114 -12.72 -4.18 0.74
C PRO A 114 -11.87 -2.90 0.79
N VAL A 115 -10.54 -3.00 0.88
CA VAL A 115 -9.65 -1.83 0.76
C VAL A 115 -9.77 -1.20 -0.62
N LEU A 116 -9.81 -2.01 -1.68
CA LEU A 116 -9.96 -1.50 -3.04
C LEU A 116 -11.27 -0.72 -3.22
N PHE A 117 -12.39 -1.20 -2.67
CA PHE A 117 -13.65 -0.44 -2.71
C PHE A 117 -13.55 0.90 -1.97
N ARG A 118 -12.83 0.96 -0.85
CA ARG A 118 -12.58 2.23 -0.13
C ARG A 118 -11.74 3.20 -0.97
N LEU A 119 -10.73 2.70 -1.66
CA LEU A 119 -9.90 3.49 -2.58
C LEU A 119 -10.71 4.01 -3.77
N LEU A 120 -11.52 3.15 -4.41
CA LEU A 120 -12.37 3.52 -5.54
C LEU A 120 -13.45 4.53 -5.15
N ALA A 121 -13.95 4.49 -3.91
CA ALA A 121 -14.87 5.49 -3.38
C ALA A 121 -14.21 6.87 -3.23
N ALA A 122 -12.89 6.92 -2.98
CA ALA A 122 -12.11 8.14 -2.85
C ALA A 122 -11.37 8.55 -4.14
N ARG A 123 -11.74 7.98 -5.30
CA ARG A 123 -11.03 8.16 -6.57
C ARG A 123 -10.86 9.62 -7.02
N GLU A 124 -11.77 10.52 -6.63
CA GLU A 124 -11.69 11.95 -6.98
C GLU A 124 -10.45 12.63 -6.37
N ARG A 125 -9.89 12.07 -5.28
CA ARG A 125 -8.65 12.54 -4.65
C ARG A 125 -7.40 11.82 -5.18
N ILE A 126 -7.57 10.67 -5.83
CA ILE A 126 -6.50 9.76 -6.18
C ILE A 126 -6.20 9.88 -7.68
N ASP A 127 -4.99 10.31 -8.02
CA ASP A 127 -4.56 10.42 -9.41
C ASP A 127 -4.36 9.04 -10.05
N ARG A 128 -3.67 8.15 -9.33
CA ARG A 128 -3.40 6.78 -9.79
C ARG A 128 -3.07 5.82 -8.66
N MET A 129 -3.19 4.53 -8.96
CA MET A 129 -2.92 3.43 -8.02
C MET A 129 -1.97 2.40 -8.65
N VAL A 130 -0.94 1.98 -7.91
CA VAL A 130 -0.07 0.86 -8.25
C VAL A 130 -0.12 -0.15 -7.11
N LEU A 131 -0.84 -1.24 -7.34
CA LEU A 131 -1.16 -2.22 -6.31
C LEU A 131 -0.60 -3.59 -6.67
N MET A 132 0.09 -4.23 -5.73
CA MET A 132 0.36 -5.67 -5.80
C MET A 132 -0.78 -6.41 -5.10
N LEU A 133 -1.35 -7.38 -5.82
CA LEU A 133 -2.55 -8.14 -5.44
C LEU A 133 -2.30 -9.63 -5.71
N GLN A 134 -3.14 -10.49 -5.16
CA GLN A 134 -3.19 -11.88 -5.60
C GLN A 134 -3.65 -11.95 -7.06
N THR A 135 -3.09 -12.88 -7.82
CA THR A 135 -3.34 -13.04 -9.25
C THR A 135 -4.84 -13.19 -9.58
N GLU A 136 -5.60 -13.92 -8.78
CA GLU A 136 -7.04 -14.11 -8.98
C GLU A 136 -7.83 -12.80 -8.79
N VAL A 137 -7.43 -11.94 -7.86
CA VAL A 137 -8.07 -10.64 -7.64
C VAL A 137 -7.76 -9.72 -8.83
N ALA A 138 -6.51 -9.69 -9.27
CA ALA A 138 -6.10 -8.91 -10.44
C ALA A 138 -6.85 -9.35 -11.71
N ARG A 139 -7.04 -10.66 -11.91
CA ARG A 139 -7.80 -11.19 -13.06
C ARG A 139 -9.25 -10.73 -13.06
N ARG A 140 -9.91 -10.72 -11.90
CA ARG A 140 -11.29 -10.24 -11.76
C ARG A 140 -11.43 -8.75 -12.07
N LEU A 141 -10.44 -7.93 -11.69
CA LEU A 141 -10.45 -6.50 -11.97
C LEU A 141 -10.41 -6.17 -13.46
N VAL A 142 -9.71 -6.98 -14.26
CA VAL A 142 -9.56 -6.76 -15.70
C VAL A 142 -10.46 -7.66 -16.55
N ALA A 143 -11.34 -8.43 -15.90
CA ALA A 143 -12.19 -9.41 -16.56
C ALA A 143 -13.18 -8.71 -17.50
N GLN A 144 -13.29 -9.23 -18.73
CA GLN A 144 -14.25 -8.72 -19.71
C GLN A 144 -15.66 -9.26 -19.42
N PRO A 145 -16.73 -8.55 -19.83
CA PRO A 145 -18.09 -9.07 -19.75
C PRO A 145 -18.22 -10.48 -20.33
N ALA A 146 -19.08 -11.31 -19.73
CA ALA A 146 -19.31 -12.70 -20.11
C ALA A 146 -18.08 -13.64 -19.98
N THR A 147 -17.10 -13.30 -19.14
CA THR A 147 -16.03 -14.21 -18.73
C THR A 147 -16.28 -14.80 -17.34
N ALA A 148 -15.67 -15.95 -17.02
CA ALA A 148 -15.85 -16.61 -15.73
C ALA A 148 -15.38 -15.78 -14.52
N ASP A 149 -14.42 -14.87 -14.74
CA ASP A 149 -13.88 -13.98 -13.72
C ASP A 149 -14.64 -12.64 -13.61
N TYR A 150 -15.65 -12.41 -14.47
CA TYR A 150 -16.45 -11.18 -14.47
C TYR A 150 -17.36 -11.10 -13.24
N GLY A 151 -17.34 -9.97 -12.53
CA GLY A 151 -18.17 -9.76 -11.34
C GLY A 151 -18.10 -8.34 -10.80
N ILE A 152 -18.42 -8.15 -9.52
CA ILE A 152 -18.50 -6.83 -8.88
C ILE A 152 -17.18 -6.03 -8.91
N LEU A 153 -16.04 -6.71 -9.06
CA LEU A 153 -14.74 -6.05 -9.20
C LEU A 153 -14.44 -5.59 -10.63
N SER A 154 -15.19 -6.09 -11.61
CA SER A 154 -14.98 -5.79 -13.03
C SER A 154 -15.75 -4.55 -13.52
N VAL A 155 -16.66 -4.01 -12.68
CA VAL A 155 -17.62 -2.95 -13.02
C VAL A 155 -17.37 -1.66 -12.24
#